data_AF-A0A1G9DCS8-F1
#
_entry.id   AF-A0A1G9DCS8-F1
#
_cell.length_a   1.000
_cell.length_b   1.000
_cell.length_c   1.000
_cell.angle_alpha   90.00
_cell.angle_beta   90.00
_cell.angle_gamma   90.00
#
_symmetry.space_group_name_H-M   'P 1'
#
loop_
_entity.id
_entity.type
_entity.pdbx_description
1 polymer ?
#
loop_
_entity_poly.entity_id
_entity_poly.type
_entity_poly.pdbx_seq_one_letter_code
_entity_poly.pdbx_strand_id
1 'polypeptide(L)'
;MKENLIVEIKNAIYELAEKIDIPKNSFAYLWKSNEDAYPFVEIDALGNIHFKVSERGKILEDKIAKNKDELLYWIFSGISFSIACEYELKNRIENQDCRRIIFEKQNEILDKLNSNWKEKRITSQLNILKNHPFDDLASIRATYSYELRKLGYSEVEINKLVYEKYPEN
;
A
#
# COMPACT_ATOMS: atom_id res chain seq x y z
N MET A 1 -18.77 -17.10 -20.49
CA MET A 1 -18.44 -15.66 -20.38
C MET A 1 -17.59 -15.38 -19.14
N LYS A 2 -18.09 -15.65 -17.93
CA LYS A 2 -17.34 -15.51 -16.66
C LYS A 2 -16.01 -16.29 -16.62
N GLU A 3 -16.01 -17.56 -17.02
CA GLU A 3 -14.79 -18.40 -17.01
C GLU A 3 -13.68 -17.85 -17.92
N ASN A 4 -14.04 -17.41 -19.13
CA ASN A 4 -13.08 -16.79 -20.06
C ASN A 4 -12.48 -15.52 -19.45
N LEU A 5 -13.28 -14.66 -18.83
CA LEU A 5 -12.81 -13.44 -18.19
C LEU A 5 -11.85 -13.73 -17.01
N ILE A 6 -12.12 -14.77 -16.22
CA ILE A 6 -11.20 -15.21 -15.15
C ILE A 6 -9.85 -15.64 -15.76
N VAL A 7 -9.86 -16.43 -16.83
CA VAL A 7 -8.63 -16.87 -17.51
C VAL A 7 -7.85 -15.68 -18.07
N GLU A 8 -8.52 -14.73 -18.70
CA GLU A 8 -7.89 -13.51 -19.21
C GLU A 8 -7.24 -12.66 -18.12
N ILE A 9 -7.93 -12.48 -16.98
CA ILE A 9 -7.37 -11.74 -15.83
C ILE A 9 -6.18 -12.50 -15.25
N LYS A 10 -6.28 -13.83 -15.06
CA LYS A 10 -5.18 -14.65 -14.55
C LYS A 10 -3.93 -14.54 -15.42
N ASN A 11 -4.08 -14.64 -16.74
CA ASN A 11 -2.97 -14.54 -17.67
C ASN A 11 -2.30 -13.15 -17.57
N ALA A 12 -3.10 -12.08 -17.59
CA ALA A 12 -2.57 -10.72 -17.46
C ALA A 12 -1.83 -10.51 -16.13
N ILE A 13 -2.32 -11.10 -15.03
CA ILE A 13 -1.64 -11.04 -13.73
C ILE A 13 -0.30 -11.77 -13.78
N TYR A 14 -0.25 -12.96 -14.36
CA TYR A 14 1.00 -13.71 -14.44
C TYR A 14 2.04 -13.04 -15.32
N GLU A 15 1.63 -12.46 -16.46
CA GLU A 15 2.52 -11.67 -17.32
C GLU A 15 3.09 -10.45 -16.59
N LEU A 16 2.28 -9.74 -15.81
CA LEU A 16 2.72 -8.58 -15.04
C LEU A 16 3.59 -9.00 -13.83
N ALA A 17 3.27 -10.10 -13.16
CA ALA A 17 4.03 -10.61 -12.03
C ALA A 17 5.46 -11.02 -12.44
N GLU A 18 5.60 -11.62 -13.63
CA GLU A 18 6.90 -12.00 -14.18
C GLU A 18 7.82 -10.79 -14.40
N LYS A 19 7.28 -9.64 -14.84
CA LYS A 19 8.06 -8.40 -15.03
C LYS A 19 8.68 -7.83 -13.74
N ILE A 20 8.20 -8.26 -12.59
CA ILE A 20 8.64 -7.80 -11.27
C ILE A 20 9.10 -8.95 -10.38
N ASP A 21 9.43 -10.10 -10.98
CA ASP A 21 9.97 -11.30 -10.33
C ASP A 21 9.09 -11.85 -9.19
N ILE A 22 7.77 -11.69 -9.29
CA ILE A 22 6.81 -12.23 -8.32
C ILE A 22 6.33 -13.61 -8.75
N PRO A 23 6.47 -14.65 -7.90
CA PRO A 23 6.10 -16.00 -8.27
C PRO A 23 4.57 -16.16 -8.32
N LYS A 24 4.09 -17.03 -9.21
CA LYS A 24 2.64 -17.22 -9.47
C LYS A 24 1.86 -17.70 -8.24
N ASN A 25 2.51 -18.41 -7.31
CA ASN A 25 1.91 -18.89 -6.07
C ASN A 25 1.56 -17.75 -5.08
N SER A 26 2.14 -16.55 -5.25
CA SER A 26 1.78 -15.37 -4.45
C SER A 26 0.31 -14.94 -4.62
N PHE A 27 -0.39 -15.44 -5.65
CA PHE A 27 -1.78 -15.11 -5.97
C PHE A 27 -2.78 -16.19 -5.56
N ALA A 28 -2.40 -17.12 -4.68
CA ALA A 28 -3.25 -18.25 -4.27
C ALA A 28 -4.62 -17.83 -3.69
N TYR A 29 -4.67 -16.68 -3.00
CA TYR A 29 -5.88 -16.13 -2.38
C TYR A 29 -6.60 -15.09 -3.24
N LEU A 30 -6.11 -14.81 -4.45
CA LEU A 30 -6.70 -13.76 -5.28
C LEU A 30 -8.14 -14.09 -5.72
N TRP A 31 -8.54 -15.36 -5.73
CA TRP A 31 -9.88 -15.77 -6.16
C TRP A 31 -10.78 -16.22 -5.01
N LYS A 32 -10.29 -16.11 -3.77
CA LYS A 32 -11.00 -16.52 -2.56
C LYS A 32 -10.42 -15.82 -1.34
N SER A 33 -11.29 -15.17 -0.57
CA SER A 33 -10.95 -14.62 0.75
C SER A 33 -10.19 -15.64 1.61
N ASN A 34 -9.13 -15.16 2.26
CA ASN A 34 -8.47 -15.86 3.37
C ASN A 34 -8.95 -15.39 4.75
N GLU A 35 -9.91 -14.46 4.81
CA GLU A 35 -10.45 -13.83 6.02
C GLU A 35 -9.47 -12.98 6.84
N ASP A 36 -8.28 -12.69 6.30
CA ASP A 36 -7.19 -11.95 6.96
C ASP A 36 -6.85 -10.65 6.21
N ALA A 37 -7.87 -9.92 5.75
CA ALA A 37 -7.75 -8.67 5.00
C ALA A 37 -6.90 -8.76 3.72
N TYR A 38 -6.73 -9.96 3.16
CA TYR A 38 -6.10 -10.13 1.86
C TYR A 38 -7.12 -9.86 0.74
N PRO A 39 -6.80 -9.03 -0.27
CA PRO A 39 -7.73 -8.74 -1.34
C PRO A 39 -8.01 -9.96 -2.22
N PHE A 40 -9.25 -10.08 -2.68
CA PHE A 40 -9.68 -11.10 -3.63
C PHE A 40 -10.61 -10.52 -4.70
N VAL A 41 -10.76 -11.26 -5.79
CA VAL A 41 -11.54 -10.90 -6.97
C VAL A 41 -12.72 -11.85 -7.08
N GLU A 42 -13.90 -11.26 -7.23
CA GLU A 42 -15.13 -11.97 -7.52
C GLU A 42 -15.73 -11.42 -8.81
N ILE A 43 -16.26 -12.31 -9.66
CA ILE A 43 -17.02 -11.89 -10.84
C ILE A 43 -18.47 -12.32 -10.61
N ASP A 44 -19.39 -11.36 -10.62
CA ASP A 44 -20.80 -11.64 -10.36
C ASP A 44 -21.48 -12.31 -11.57
N ALA A 45 -22.78 -12.57 -11.48
CA ALA A 45 -23.55 -13.19 -12.56
C ALA A 45 -23.73 -12.27 -13.79
N LEU A 46 -23.61 -10.95 -13.60
CA LEU A 46 -23.73 -9.95 -14.66
C LEU A 46 -22.38 -9.67 -15.35
N GLY A 47 -21.28 -10.21 -14.82
CA GLY A 47 -19.93 -10.01 -15.32
C GLY A 47 -19.21 -8.82 -14.70
N ASN A 48 -19.75 -8.20 -13.65
CA ASN A 48 -19.06 -7.15 -12.92
C ASN A 48 -17.87 -7.73 -12.16
N ILE A 49 -16.76 -7.00 -12.19
CA ILE A 49 -15.50 -7.40 -11.56
C ILE A 49 -15.39 -6.70 -10.21
N HIS A 50 -15.56 -7.45 -9.13
CA HIS A 50 -15.43 -6.97 -7.76
C HIS A 50 -14.02 -7.18 -7.25
N PHE A 51 -13.42 -6.14 -6.69
CA PHE A 51 -12.23 -6.20 -5.85
C PHE A 51 -12.68 -6.04 -4.40
N LYS A 52 -12.51 -7.10 -3.62
CA LYS A 52 -13.02 -7.19 -2.25
C LYS A 52 -11.88 -7.37 -1.26
N VAL A 53 -12.06 -6.84 -0.07
CA VAL A 53 -11.21 -7.10 1.10
C VAL A 53 -12.13 -7.52 2.24
N SER A 54 -11.81 -8.62 2.91
CA SER A 54 -12.58 -9.10 4.05
C SER A 54 -11.69 -9.54 5.19
N GLU A 55 -12.16 -9.27 6.41
CA GLU A 55 -11.49 -9.66 7.64
C GLU A 55 -12.51 -10.23 8.62
N ARG A 56 -12.24 -11.43 9.14
CA ARG A 56 -13.06 -12.08 10.19
C ARG A 56 -14.56 -12.12 9.84
N GLY A 57 -14.89 -12.50 8.61
CA GLY A 57 -16.26 -12.62 8.11
C GLY A 57 -16.94 -11.30 7.74
N LYS A 58 -16.21 -10.17 7.76
CA LYS A 58 -16.73 -8.86 7.38
C LYS A 58 -16.07 -8.35 6.11
N ILE A 59 -16.86 -7.93 5.14
CA ILE A 59 -16.37 -7.18 3.99
C ILE A 59 -15.97 -5.79 4.46
N LEU A 60 -14.68 -5.48 4.36
CA LEU A 60 -14.11 -4.15 4.65
C LEU A 60 -14.18 -3.24 3.43
N GLU A 61 -14.05 -3.82 2.24
CA GLU A 61 -14.07 -3.09 0.98
C GLU A 61 -14.71 -3.96 -0.11
N ASP A 62 -15.57 -3.36 -0.93
CA ASP A 62 -16.12 -3.96 -2.15
C ASP A 62 -16.20 -2.86 -3.23
N LYS A 63 -15.28 -2.92 -4.19
CA LYS A 63 -15.23 -1.99 -5.33
C LYS A 63 -15.49 -2.74 -6.61
N ILE A 64 -16.27 -2.13 -7.49
CA ILE A 64 -16.50 -2.63 -8.85
C ILE A 64 -15.52 -1.94 -9.79
N ALA A 65 -14.66 -2.72 -10.44
CA ALA A 65 -13.74 -2.22 -11.45
C ALA A 65 -14.50 -1.92 -12.76
N LYS A 66 -14.25 -0.76 -13.36
CA LYS A 66 -14.85 -0.34 -14.63
C LYS A 66 -14.37 -1.21 -15.81
N ASN A 67 -13.15 -1.73 -15.69
CA ASN A 67 -12.52 -2.58 -16.70
C ASN A 67 -11.36 -3.37 -16.08
N LYS A 68 -10.75 -4.24 -16.89
CA LYS A 68 -9.60 -5.06 -16.50
C LYS A 68 -8.39 -4.24 -16.07
N ASP A 69 -8.08 -3.13 -16.75
CA ASP A 69 -6.92 -2.29 -16.43
C ASP A 69 -7.03 -1.71 -15.01
N GLU A 70 -8.22 -1.25 -14.63
CA GLU A 70 -8.45 -0.71 -13.28
C GLU A 70 -8.31 -1.78 -12.19
N LEU A 71 -8.81 -3.00 -12.42
CA LEU A 71 -8.59 -4.12 -11.51
C LEU A 71 -7.10 -4.41 -11.34
N LEU A 72 -6.38 -4.56 -12.46
CA LEU A 72 -4.95 -4.88 -12.43
C LEU A 72 -4.15 -3.77 -11.73
N TYR A 73 -4.51 -2.50 -11.96
CA TYR A 73 -3.93 -1.38 -11.23
C TYR A 73 -4.11 -1.53 -9.72
N TRP A 74 -5.30 -1.88 -9.23
CA TRP A 74 -5.52 -2.05 -7.78
C TRP A 74 -4.68 -3.18 -7.19
N ILE A 75 -4.63 -4.34 -7.87
CA ILE A 75 -3.83 -5.50 -7.44
C ILE A 75 -2.34 -5.12 -7.37
N PHE A 76 -1.80 -4.58 -8.46
CA PHE A 76 -0.37 -4.26 -8.54
C PHE A 76 0.02 -3.00 -7.75
N SER A 77 -0.90 -2.07 -7.47
CA SER A 77 -0.65 -0.98 -6.55
C SER A 77 -0.42 -1.51 -5.13
N GLY A 78 -1.20 -2.49 -4.69
CA GLY A 78 -1.00 -3.17 -3.40
C GLY A 78 0.32 -3.95 -3.36
N ILE A 79 0.57 -4.78 -4.36
CA ILE A 79 1.80 -5.60 -4.43
C ILE A 79 3.06 -4.73 -4.47
N SER A 80 3.08 -3.70 -5.33
CA SER A 80 4.21 -2.77 -5.41
C SER A 80 4.45 -2.02 -4.10
N PHE A 81 3.40 -1.70 -3.33
CA PHE A 81 3.54 -1.10 -2.01
C PHE A 81 4.22 -2.07 -1.03
N SER A 82 3.77 -3.33 -0.96
CA SER A 82 4.38 -4.34 -0.09
C SER A 82 5.86 -4.55 -0.40
N ILE A 83 6.21 -4.68 -1.69
CA ILE A 83 7.61 -4.80 -2.13
C ILE A 83 8.41 -3.54 -1.75
N ALA A 84 7.84 -2.35 -1.93
CA ALA A 84 8.50 -1.09 -1.59
C ALA A 84 8.73 -0.94 -0.08
N CYS A 85 7.80 -1.41 0.76
CA CYS A 85 7.99 -1.47 2.21
C CYS A 85 9.13 -2.42 2.60
N GLU A 86 9.19 -3.62 2.02
CA GLU A 86 10.30 -4.54 2.28
C GLU A 86 11.65 -3.97 1.82
N TYR A 87 11.66 -3.25 0.69
CA TYR A 87 12.83 -2.55 0.20
C TYR A 87 13.26 -1.44 1.17
N GLU A 88 12.32 -0.62 1.66
CA GLU A 88 12.61 0.42 2.65
C GLU A 88 13.21 -0.18 3.92
N LEU A 89 12.64 -1.26 4.47
CA LEU A 89 13.16 -1.91 5.67
C LEU A 89 14.63 -2.34 5.53
N LYS A 90 15.04 -2.78 4.34
CA LYS A 90 16.42 -3.21 4.03
C LYS A 90 17.36 -2.05 3.73
N ASN A 91 16.84 -0.90 3.34
CA ASN A 91 17.60 0.27 2.89
C ASN A 91 17.29 1.52 3.72
N ARG A 92 16.82 1.32 4.95
CA ARG A 92 16.31 2.39 5.81
C ARG A 92 17.38 3.44 6.06
N ILE A 93 16.98 4.69 5.91
CA ILE A 93 17.77 5.85 6.35
C ILE A 93 17.19 6.29 7.68
N GLU A 94 18.00 6.21 8.74
CA GLU A 94 17.59 6.58 10.09
C GLU A 94 17.11 8.04 10.14
N ASN A 95 16.02 8.29 10.88
CA ASN A 95 15.37 9.60 10.98
C ASN A 95 14.87 10.20 9.66
N GLN A 96 14.67 9.39 8.61
CA GLN A 96 13.96 9.82 7.40
C GLN A 96 12.54 9.25 7.42
N ASP A 97 11.57 10.01 6.95
CA ASP A 97 10.22 9.52 6.69
C ASP A 97 10.28 8.39 5.66
N CYS A 98 9.93 7.17 6.10
CA CYS A 98 10.01 5.96 5.28
C CYS A 98 9.23 6.08 3.97
N ARG A 99 8.20 6.92 3.91
CA ARG A 99 7.39 7.14 2.71
C ARG A 99 8.22 7.68 1.55
N ARG A 100 9.34 8.37 1.80
CA ARG A 100 10.23 8.85 0.73
C ARG A 100 10.78 7.68 -0.10
N ILE A 101 11.37 6.69 0.57
CA ILE A 101 11.91 5.48 -0.07
C ILE A 101 10.79 4.61 -0.63
N ILE A 102 9.70 4.42 0.14
CA ILE A 102 8.58 3.58 -0.26
C ILE A 102 7.91 4.14 -1.54
N PHE A 103 7.62 5.44 -1.59
CA PHE A 103 6.93 6.04 -2.73
C PHE A 103 7.80 5.99 -3.98
N GLU A 104 9.08 6.32 -3.88
CA GLU A 104 10.03 6.22 -4.98
C GLU A 104 10.09 4.79 -5.52
N LYS A 105 10.28 3.80 -4.64
CA LYS A 105 10.39 2.40 -5.05
C LYS A 105 9.09 1.87 -5.65
N GLN A 106 7.94 2.22 -5.06
CA GLN A 106 6.64 1.84 -5.61
C GLN A 106 6.43 2.41 -7.02
N ASN A 107 6.84 3.67 -7.25
CA ASN A 107 6.72 4.32 -8.54
C ASN A 107 7.63 3.67 -9.60
N GLU A 108 8.86 3.27 -9.23
CA GLU A 108 9.76 2.51 -10.11
C GLU A 108 9.12 1.18 -10.55
N ILE A 109 8.54 0.44 -9.61
CA ILE A 109 7.88 -0.85 -9.89
C ILE A 109 6.67 -0.64 -10.81
N LEU A 110 5.83 0.35 -10.52
CA LEU A 110 4.66 0.63 -11.35
C LEU A 110 5.04 1.11 -12.75
N ASP A 111 6.14 1.85 -12.93
CA ASP A 111 6.61 2.26 -14.25
C ASP A 111 6.98 1.06 -15.13
N LYS A 112 7.65 0.05 -14.53
CA LYS A 112 8.00 -1.21 -15.20
C LYS A 112 6.77 -1.98 -15.67
N LEU A 113 5.66 -1.87 -14.94
CA LEU A 113 4.40 -2.53 -15.28
C LEU A 113 3.59 -1.74 -16.31
N ASN A 114 3.38 -0.46 -16.04
CA ASN A 114 2.60 0.47 -16.85
C ASN A 114 2.82 1.93 -16.38
N SER A 115 3.42 2.78 -17.22
CA SER A 115 3.70 4.18 -16.86
C SER A 115 2.46 5.01 -16.49
N ASN A 116 1.29 4.72 -17.06
CA ASN A 116 0.05 5.41 -16.66
C ASN A 116 -0.34 5.07 -15.20
N TRP A 117 -0.02 3.87 -14.74
CA TRP A 117 -0.25 3.47 -13.35
C TRP A 117 0.70 4.19 -12.40
N LYS A 118 1.95 4.42 -12.80
CA LYS A 118 2.89 5.28 -12.06
C LYS A 118 2.31 6.69 -11.89
N GLU A 119 1.88 7.33 -12.98
CA GLU A 119 1.35 8.70 -12.91
C GLU A 119 0.09 8.80 -12.02
N LYS A 120 -0.80 7.81 -12.11
CA LYS A 120 -1.97 7.69 -11.22
C LYS A 120 -1.55 7.54 -9.75
N ARG A 121 -0.49 6.76 -9.47
CA ARG A 121 0.03 6.55 -8.12
C ARG A 121 0.73 7.79 -7.56
N ILE A 122 1.54 8.49 -8.35
CA ILE A 122 2.20 9.75 -7.99
C ILE A 122 1.13 10.78 -7.63
N THR A 123 0.10 10.95 -8.45
CA THR A 123 -1.01 11.87 -8.17
C THR A 123 -1.66 11.57 -6.82
N SER A 124 -1.90 10.29 -6.53
CA SER A 124 -2.49 9.85 -5.27
C SER A 124 -1.55 10.06 -4.06
N GLN A 125 -0.24 9.84 -4.22
CA GLN A 125 0.78 10.11 -3.20
C GLN A 125 0.90 11.61 -2.91
N LEU A 126 0.94 12.46 -3.95
CA LEU A 126 0.95 13.91 -3.80
C LEU A 126 -0.30 14.40 -3.07
N ASN A 127 -1.47 13.80 -3.33
CA ASN A 127 -2.69 14.15 -2.60
C ASN A 127 -2.62 13.80 -1.11
N ILE A 128 -2.00 12.67 -0.74
CA ILE A 128 -1.74 12.33 0.66
C ILE A 128 -0.81 13.38 1.29
N LEU A 129 0.26 13.75 0.57
CA LEU A 129 1.28 14.68 1.07
C LEU A 129 0.76 16.12 1.24
N LYS A 130 -0.34 16.50 0.59
CA LYS A 130 -1.01 17.80 0.84
C LYS A 130 -1.51 17.93 2.29
N ASN A 131 -2.05 16.84 2.84
CA ASN A 131 -2.63 16.84 4.19
C ASN A 131 -1.69 16.20 5.23
N HIS A 132 -0.77 15.37 4.77
CA HIS A 132 0.22 14.68 5.61
C HIS A 132 1.60 14.80 4.96
N PRO A 133 2.23 15.98 4.99
CA PRO A 133 3.58 16.20 4.45
C PRO A 133 4.59 15.20 5.02
N PHE A 134 5.75 15.06 4.37
CA PHE A 134 6.84 14.27 4.95
C PHE A 134 7.29 14.85 6.28
N ASP A 135 7.56 13.96 7.23
CA ASP A 135 8.00 14.34 8.56
C ASP A 135 9.15 13.47 9.03
N ASP A 136 10.36 13.94 8.74
CA ASP A 136 11.60 13.27 9.09
C ASP A 136 11.85 13.34 10.63
N LEU A 137 11.15 14.22 11.36
CA LEU A 137 11.27 14.35 12.82
C LEU A 137 10.32 13.42 13.59
N ALA A 138 9.37 12.76 12.93
CA ALA A 138 8.35 11.93 13.60
C ALA A 138 8.98 10.80 14.45
N SER A 139 10.00 10.12 13.93
CA SER A 139 10.73 9.06 14.66
C SER A 139 11.51 9.60 15.85
N ILE A 140 12.15 10.77 15.69
CA ILE A 140 12.85 11.48 16.76
C ILE A 140 11.86 11.88 17.87
N ARG A 141 10.69 12.42 17.50
CA ARG A 141 9.62 12.74 18.45
C ARG A 141 9.14 11.50 19.20
N ALA A 142 8.95 10.37 18.51
CA ALA A 142 8.54 9.12 19.15
C ALA A 142 9.57 8.63 20.17
N THR A 143 10.85 8.63 19.80
CA THR A 143 11.97 8.26 20.69
C THR A 143 12.06 9.19 21.89
N TYR A 144 12.00 10.50 21.67
CA TYR A 144 12.09 11.47 22.77
C TYR A 144 10.88 11.38 23.70
N SER A 145 9.67 11.17 23.16
CA SER A 145 8.47 10.92 23.95
C SER A 145 8.64 9.71 24.86
N TYR A 146 9.20 8.62 24.33
CA TYR A 146 9.47 7.41 25.11
C TYR A 146 10.46 7.66 26.27
N GLU A 147 11.52 8.43 26.04
CA GLU A 147 12.46 8.79 27.10
C GLU A 147 11.84 9.68 28.18
N LEU A 148 10.99 10.65 27.81
CA LEU A 148 10.27 11.47 28.78
C LEU A 148 9.27 10.65 29.61
N ARG A 149 8.60 9.64 29.02
CA ARG A 149 7.73 8.71 29.77
C ARG A 149 8.49 7.98 30.87
N LYS A 150 9.72 7.53 30.59
CA LYS A 150 10.57 6.87 31.59
C LYS A 150 10.96 7.79 32.74
N LEU A 151 11.08 9.09 32.46
CA LEU A 151 11.37 10.11 33.47
C LEU A 151 10.14 10.52 34.29
N GLY A 152 8.95 10.00 33.97
CA GLY A 152 7.72 10.21 34.73
C GLY A 152 6.93 11.46 34.35
N TYR A 153 7.22 12.09 33.21
CA TYR A 153 6.43 13.21 32.71
C TYR A 153 5.02 12.74 32.29
N SER A 154 4.02 13.59 32.47
CA SER A 154 2.67 13.35 31.96
C SER A 154 2.61 13.50 30.43
N GLU A 155 1.65 12.85 29.76
CA GLU A 155 1.48 12.96 28.29
C GLU A 155 1.28 14.41 27.83
N VAL A 156 0.70 15.28 28.67
CA VAL A 156 0.52 16.71 28.36
C VAL A 156 1.87 17.43 28.33
N GLU A 157 2.73 17.20 29.33
CA GLU A 157 4.08 17.76 29.38
C GLU A 157 4.96 17.20 28.26
N ILE A 158 4.85 15.89 27.99
CA ILE A 158 5.57 15.22 26.90
C ILE A 158 5.24 15.87 25.57
N ASN A 159 3.96 15.99 25.21
CA ASN A 159 3.55 16.60 23.95
C ASN A 159 4.11 18.01 23.82
N LYS A 160 3.99 18.83 24.87
CA LYS A 160 4.55 20.19 24.87
C LYS A 160 6.06 20.18 24.61
N LEU A 161 6.84 19.45 25.41
CA LEU A 161 8.30 19.42 25.32
C LEU A 161 8.80 18.83 23.99
N VAL A 162 8.10 17.82 23.47
CA VAL A 162 8.46 17.15 22.22
C VAL A 162 8.29 18.10 21.04
N TYR A 163 7.15 18.78 20.94
CA TYR A 163 6.86 19.69 19.83
C TYR A 163 7.54 21.05 19.97
N GLU A 164 7.90 21.48 21.19
CA GLU A 164 8.80 22.63 21.40
C GLU A 164 10.22 22.34 20.88
N LYS A 165 10.71 21.11 21.09
CA LYS A 165 12.07 20.71 20.70
C LYS A 165 12.18 20.28 19.23
N TYR A 166 11.15 19.62 18.73
CA TYR A 166 11.06 19.07 17.38
C TYR A 166 9.68 19.45 16.79
N PRO A 167 9.53 20.64 16.22
CA PRO A 167 8.25 21.09 15.67
C PRO A 167 7.80 20.24 14.48
N GLU A 168 6.49 20.25 14.20
CA GLU A 168 5.95 19.73 12.93
C GLU A 168 6.29 20.68 11.78
N ASN A 169 6.38 20.13 10.57
CA ASN A 169 6.57 20.89 9.33
C ASN A 169 5.30 21.62 8.90
#